data_AF-A0A3M2BE01-F1
#
_entry.id   AF-A0A3M2BE01-F1
#
_cell.length_a   1.000
_cell.length_b   1.000
_cell.length_c   1.000
_cell.angle_alpha   90.00
_cell.angle_beta   90.00
_cell.angle_gamma   90.00
#
_symmetry.space_group_name_H-M   'P 1'
#
loop_
_entity.id
_entity.type
_entity.pdbx_description
1 polymer ?
#
loop_
_entity_poly.entity_id
_entity_poly.type
_entity_poly.pdbx_seq_one_letter_code
_entity_poly.pdbx_strand_id
1 'polypeptide(L)'
;MNFSLTIRAQHRSQSRLSTMVRLRRTVRFSINPGGHTDGSNGFGGVPAMRGLGRYYELDVACTGEPDPHTGYLIDIRQIDRVVRTSVVPLIAEACALAPETAPVRLLPSIVSAVSSSSLGSIFESVTWRLTPYHAVAMNADDTSTAVMLLRFDLAAAHRLHVPELSDEQNAALFGRCNNPSGHGHNYQVEVAVRIPLGPEQVCPTPAQLEQLVDKLIIQPFDHKHLNLDTREFAPGSGVNPSVENIARVFFETLAGPLADAFSGTHLVSITVWETDRTRCTYPA
;
A
#
# COMPACT_ATOMS: atom_id res chain seq x y z
N MET A 1 -19.31 41.16 58.87
CA MET A 1 -19.88 40.28 57.83
C MET A 1 -18.70 39.75 57.02
N ASN A 2 -18.27 38.51 57.30
CA ASN A 2 -17.08 37.90 56.71
C ASN A 2 -17.45 37.23 55.37
N PHE A 3 -16.78 37.65 54.29
CA PHE A 3 -16.83 36.98 52.99
C PHE A 3 -15.91 35.76 53.00
N SER A 4 -16.48 34.57 52.79
CA SER A 4 -15.73 33.33 52.58
C SER A 4 -15.56 33.09 51.08
N LEU A 5 -14.32 33.20 50.58
CA LEU A 5 -13.94 32.90 49.20
C LEU A 5 -13.72 31.39 49.05
N THR A 6 -14.70 30.69 48.49
CA THR A 6 -14.53 29.29 48.06
C THR A 6 -14.08 29.28 46.61
N ILE A 7 -12.78 29.13 46.36
CA ILE A 7 -12.25 28.88 45.02
C ILE A 7 -12.46 27.40 44.70
N ARG A 8 -13.48 27.09 43.90
CA ARG A 8 -13.62 25.76 43.27
C ARG A 8 -12.59 25.65 42.14
N ALA A 9 -11.54 24.88 42.37
CA ALA A 9 -10.67 24.41 41.29
C ALA A 9 -11.49 23.48 40.38
N GLN A 10 -11.84 23.95 39.19
CA GLN A 10 -12.34 23.10 38.11
C GLN A 10 -11.17 22.24 37.62
N HIS A 11 -11.10 20.99 38.06
CA HIS A 11 -10.33 19.96 37.38
C HIS A 11 -10.92 19.77 35.98
N ARG A 12 -10.36 20.45 34.99
CA ARG A 12 -10.54 20.06 33.58
C ARG A 12 -9.85 18.71 33.42
N SER A 13 -10.61 17.64 33.23
CA SER A 13 -10.07 16.38 32.74
C SER A 13 -9.57 16.62 31.31
N GLN A 14 -8.26 16.82 31.16
CA GLN A 14 -7.64 16.67 29.86
C GLN A 14 -7.84 15.21 29.44
N SER A 15 -8.63 14.96 28.40
CA SER A 15 -8.61 13.65 27.76
C SER A 15 -7.19 13.45 27.25
N ARG A 16 -6.46 12.49 27.84
CA ARG A 16 -5.14 12.12 27.32
C ARG A 16 -5.35 11.71 25.86
N LEU A 17 -4.70 12.44 24.94
CA LEU A 17 -4.59 12.00 23.55
C LEU A 17 -4.03 10.57 23.59
N SER A 18 -4.71 9.63 22.93
CA SER A 18 -4.22 8.27 22.77
C SER A 18 -2.81 8.34 22.18
N THR A 19 -1.82 7.81 22.89
CA THR A 19 -0.42 7.73 22.44
C THR A 19 -0.18 6.51 21.54
N MET A 20 -1.23 5.95 20.97
CA MET A 20 -1.15 4.80 20.08
C MET A 20 -0.33 5.18 18.84
N VAL A 21 0.76 4.43 18.63
CA VAL A 21 1.62 4.58 17.45
C VAL A 21 1.54 3.34 16.60
N ARG A 22 1.81 3.53 15.31
CA ARG A 22 1.98 2.44 14.34
C ARG A 22 3.43 2.44 13.85
N LEU A 23 4.17 1.40 14.19
CA LEU A 23 5.55 1.16 13.77
C LEU A 23 5.56 0.17 12.61
N ARG A 24 6.30 0.47 11.55
CA ARG A 24 6.54 -0.48 10.45
C ARG A 24 8.04 -0.76 10.32
N ARG A 25 8.38 -2.04 10.23
CA ARG A 25 9.76 -2.50 10.01
C ARG A 25 9.82 -3.41 8.79
N THR A 26 10.65 -3.04 7.81
CA THR A 26 10.95 -3.85 6.63
C THR A 26 12.13 -4.77 6.90
N VAL A 27 11.93 -6.07 6.69
CA VAL A 27 12.97 -7.10 6.76
C VAL A 27 13.25 -7.61 5.35
N ARG A 28 14.50 -7.48 4.92
CA ARG A 28 14.99 -7.92 3.60
C ARG A 28 15.76 -9.22 3.72
N PHE A 29 15.47 -10.18 2.85
CA PHE A 29 16.11 -11.49 2.84
C PHE A 29 16.08 -12.14 1.46
N SER A 30 17.04 -13.05 1.25
CA SER A 30 17.07 -13.90 0.06
C SER A 30 16.75 -15.34 0.44
N ILE A 31 16.08 -16.06 -0.46
CA ILE A 31 15.96 -17.52 -0.43
C ILE A 31 16.91 -18.09 -1.47
N ASN A 32 18.00 -18.67 -0.99
CA ASN A 32 19.04 -19.26 -1.83
C ASN A 32 18.75 -20.73 -2.12
N PRO A 33 18.93 -21.21 -3.36
CA PRO A 33 19.01 -22.64 -3.63
C PRO A 33 20.08 -23.28 -2.73
N GLY A 34 19.76 -24.42 -2.10
CA GLY A 34 20.68 -25.10 -1.18
C GLY A 34 20.74 -24.53 0.25
N GLY A 35 19.96 -23.48 0.58
CA GLY A 35 19.74 -23.06 1.97
C GLY A 35 20.88 -22.25 2.62
N HIS A 36 21.74 -21.60 1.83
CA HIS A 36 22.81 -20.75 2.34
C HIS A 36 22.28 -19.54 3.14
N THR A 37 22.84 -19.32 4.32
CA THR A 37 22.41 -18.28 5.28
C THR A 37 23.46 -17.18 5.55
N ASP A 38 24.58 -17.18 4.81
CA ASP A 38 25.67 -16.23 5.00
C ASP A 38 25.32 -14.79 4.56
N GLY A 39 25.98 -13.80 5.16
CA GLY A 39 25.90 -12.38 4.78
C GLY A 39 25.67 -11.45 5.97
N SER A 40 26.11 -10.20 5.84
CA SER A 40 26.03 -9.18 6.91
C SER A 40 25.53 -7.81 6.44
N ASN A 41 25.24 -7.65 5.15
CA ASN A 41 24.71 -6.39 4.61
C ASN A 41 23.26 -6.18 5.03
N GLY A 42 23.04 -5.47 6.14
CA GLY A 42 21.71 -5.18 6.66
C GLY A 42 20.83 -4.32 5.74
N PHE A 43 21.41 -3.59 4.78
CA PHE A 43 20.65 -2.82 3.79
C PHE A 43 20.15 -3.70 2.65
N GLY A 44 21.03 -4.54 2.09
CA GLY A 44 20.71 -5.44 0.96
C GLY A 44 19.93 -6.69 1.36
N GLY A 45 19.83 -6.98 2.65
CA GLY A 45 19.15 -8.15 3.18
C GLY A 45 20.09 -9.27 3.58
N VAL A 46 19.62 -10.08 4.53
CA VAL A 46 20.37 -11.23 5.05
C VAL A 46 19.42 -12.43 5.00
N PRO A 47 19.83 -13.60 4.47
CA PRO A 47 21.14 -13.86 3.88
C PRO A 47 21.35 -13.12 2.56
N ALA A 48 22.62 -12.95 2.19
CA ALA A 48 23.00 -12.41 0.89
C ALA A 48 22.59 -13.39 -0.21
N MET A 49 22.15 -12.87 -1.36
CA MET A 49 21.80 -13.71 -2.49
C MET A 49 23.06 -14.35 -3.09
N ARG A 50 23.03 -15.67 -3.26
CA ARG A 50 24.06 -16.47 -3.95
C ARG A 50 23.44 -17.10 -5.19
N GLY A 51 23.92 -16.71 -6.37
CA GLY A 51 23.42 -17.24 -7.65
C GLY A 51 21.98 -16.82 -7.98
N LEU A 52 21.24 -17.69 -8.67
CA LEU A 52 19.83 -17.50 -9.02
C LEU A 52 18.94 -17.78 -7.79
N GLY A 53 18.69 -16.76 -6.97
CA GLY A 53 17.84 -16.83 -5.78
C GLY A 53 16.56 -16.01 -5.90
N ARG A 54 15.74 -16.05 -4.85
CA ARG A 54 14.56 -15.18 -4.71
C ARG A 54 14.84 -14.11 -3.67
N TYR A 55 14.56 -12.85 -3.99
CA TYR A 55 14.67 -11.73 -3.05
C TYR A 55 13.28 -11.29 -2.62
N TYR A 56 13.10 -11.04 -1.32
CA TYR A 56 11.85 -10.58 -0.76
C TYR A 56 12.05 -9.48 0.27
N GLU A 57 11.03 -8.64 0.41
CA GLU A 57 10.88 -7.74 1.56
C GLU A 57 9.61 -8.08 2.32
N LEU A 58 9.67 -8.09 3.64
CA LEU A 58 8.51 -8.26 4.50
C LEU A 58 8.40 -7.06 5.42
N ASP A 59 7.34 -6.28 5.24
CA ASP A 59 6.94 -5.27 6.20
C ASP A 59 6.12 -5.92 7.30
N VAL A 60 6.53 -5.72 8.53
CA VAL A 60 5.74 -6.05 9.72
C VAL A 60 5.30 -4.73 10.36
N ALA A 61 4.00 -4.55 10.47
CA ALA A 61 3.40 -3.43 11.18
C ALA A 61 2.99 -3.86 12.60
N CYS A 62 3.36 -3.05 13.57
CA CYS A 62 2.96 -3.20 14.96
C CYS A 62 2.27 -1.91 15.44
N THR A 63 1.17 -2.06 16.17
CA THR A 63 0.42 -0.94 16.77
C THR A 63 0.29 -1.14 18.28
N GLY A 64 0.51 -0.07 19.03
CA GLY A 64 0.39 -0.09 20.49
C GLY A 64 0.85 1.22 21.12
N GLU A 65 0.85 1.27 22.45
CA GLU A 65 1.37 2.41 23.20
C GLU A 65 2.87 2.24 23.45
N PRO A 66 3.71 3.24 23.16
CA PRO A 66 5.12 3.20 23.54
C PRO A 66 5.28 3.12 25.05
N ASP A 67 6.32 2.41 25.51
CA ASP A 67 6.68 2.37 26.92
C ASP A 67 6.94 3.80 27.44
N PRO A 68 6.33 4.20 28.57
CA PRO A 68 6.35 5.59 29.03
C PRO A 68 7.72 6.07 29.51
N HIS A 69 8.66 5.16 29.79
CA HIS A 69 10.01 5.52 30.24
C HIS A 69 11.01 5.63 29.08
N THR A 70 10.98 4.66 28.17
CA THR A 70 11.90 4.54 27.05
C THR A 70 11.39 5.24 25.78
N GLY A 71 10.07 5.41 25.65
CA GLY A 71 9.41 5.93 24.45
C GLY A 71 9.39 4.94 23.27
N TYR A 72 9.81 3.69 23.47
CA TYR A 72 9.84 2.67 22.43
C TYR A 72 8.56 1.83 22.48
N LEU A 73 7.97 1.54 21.32
CA LEU A 73 6.97 0.48 21.20
C LEU A 73 7.63 -0.90 21.38
N ILE A 74 8.73 -1.13 20.66
CA ILE A 74 9.50 -2.38 20.70
C ILE A 74 10.91 -2.18 20.13
N ASP A 75 11.89 -2.98 20.56
CA ASP A 75 13.18 -3.10 19.87
C ASP A 75 12.97 -3.78 18.51
N ILE A 76 13.20 -3.06 17.40
CA ILE A 76 13.01 -3.55 16.03
C ILE A 76 13.83 -4.82 15.71
N ARG A 77 14.90 -5.11 16.47
CA ARG A 77 15.66 -6.37 16.32
C ARG A 77 14.83 -7.59 16.71
N GLN A 78 13.80 -7.42 17.54
CA GLN A 78 12.84 -8.49 17.84
C GLN A 78 12.01 -8.83 16.59
N ILE A 79 11.60 -7.82 15.82
CA ILE A 79 10.92 -8.03 14.54
C ILE A 79 11.84 -8.75 13.57
N ASP A 80 13.07 -8.28 13.41
CA ASP A 80 14.06 -8.93 12.55
C ASP A 80 14.27 -10.40 12.96
N ARG A 81 14.35 -10.69 14.28
CA ARG A 81 14.49 -12.06 14.80
C ARG A 81 13.29 -12.92 14.44
N VAL A 82 12.07 -12.49 14.75
CA VAL A 82 10.84 -13.26 14.49
C VAL A 82 10.70 -13.58 13.00
N VAL A 83 10.93 -12.59 12.12
CA VAL A 83 10.88 -12.84 10.68
C VAL A 83 11.91 -13.88 10.27
N ARG A 84 13.16 -13.76 10.74
CA ARG A 84 14.26 -14.66 10.37
C ARG A 84 14.09 -16.08 10.91
N THR A 85 13.56 -16.25 12.12
CA THR A 85 13.46 -17.56 12.77
C THR A 85 12.16 -18.28 12.45
N SER A 86 11.09 -17.54 12.14
CA SER A 86 9.75 -18.11 12.00
C SER A 86 9.16 -17.95 10.60
N VAL A 87 9.42 -16.84 9.91
CA VAL A 87 8.80 -16.55 8.61
C VAL A 87 9.68 -16.99 7.44
N VAL A 88 10.97 -16.66 7.47
CA VAL A 88 11.92 -17.03 6.40
C VAL A 88 11.97 -18.55 6.19
N PRO A 89 12.01 -19.41 7.23
CA PRO A 89 11.98 -20.86 7.03
C PRO A 89 10.69 -21.35 6.36
N LEU A 90 9.52 -20.80 6.72
CA LEU A 90 8.24 -21.13 6.08
C LEU A 90 8.25 -20.80 4.58
N ILE A 91 8.76 -19.61 4.22
CA ILE A 91 8.89 -19.20 2.82
C ILE A 91 9.92 -20.07 2.08
N ALA A 92 11.07 -20.36 2.71
CA ALA A 92 12.09 -21.24 2.14
C ALA A 92 11.56 -22.65 1.86
N GLU A 93 10.81 -23.23 2.80
CA GLU A 93 10.18 -24.54 2.65
C GLU A 93 9.16 -24.54 1.50
N ALA A 94 8.28 -23.55 1.44
CA ALA A 94 7.33 -23.40 0.33
C ALA A 94 8.06 -23.25 -1.01
N CYS A 95 9.13 -22.46 -1.06
CA CYS A 95 9.97 -22.30 -2.25
C CYS A 95 10.64 -23.60 -2.72
N ALA A 96 10.92 -24.53 -1.79
CA ALA A 96 11.59 -25.79 -2.08
C ALA A 96 10.61 -26.91 -2.44
N LEU A 97 9.48 -27.00 -1.72
CA LEU A 97 8.54 -28.11 -1.83
C LEU A 97 7.37 -27.82 -2.78
N ALA A 98 6.94 -26.56 -2.88
CA ALA A 98 5.76 -26.16 -3.64
C ALA A 98 5.93 -24.74 -4.23
N PRO A 99 6.89 -24.52 -5.14
CA PRO A 99 7.23 -23.19 -5.66
C PRO A 99 6.10 -22.50 -6.43
N GLU A 100 5.10 -23.27 -6.90
CA GLU A 100 3.90 -22.76 -7.59
C GLU A 100 2.82 -22.27 -6.61
N THR A 101 3.05 -22.37 -5.29
CA THR A 101 2.11 -21.91 -4.28
C THR A 101 1.92 -20.40 -4.39
N ALA A 102 0.68 -19.97 -4.63
CA ALA A 102 0.36 -18.54 -4.63
C ALA A 102 0.71 -17.91 -3.27
N PRO A 103 1.48 -16.80 -3.22
CA PRO A 103 1.95 -16.19 -1.97
C PRO A 103 0.84 -15.86 -0.96
N VAL A 104 -0.35 -15.48 -1.46
CA VAL A 104 -1.53 -15.18 -0.65
C VAL A 104 -2.00 -16.38 0.20
N ARG A 105 -1.71 -17.61 -0.24
CA ARG A 105 -2.05 -18.85 0.48
C ARG A 105 -1.10 -19.13 1.64
N LEU A 106 0.09 -18.52 1.65
CA LEU A 106 1.06 -18.66 2.74
C LEU A 106 0.86 -17.59 3.83
N LEU A 107 0.18 -16.49 3.51
CA LEU A 107 -0.06 -15.39 4.47
C LEU A 107 -0.72 -15.83 5.79
N PRO A 108 -1.73 -16.73 5.83
CA PRO A 108 -2.31 -17.17 7.10
C PRO A 108 -1.28 -17.85 8.01
N SER A 109 -0.38 -18.67 7.45
CA SER A 109 0.71 -19.30 8.20
C SER A 109 1.74 -18.28 8.68
N ILE A 110 2.04 -17.26 7.86
CA ILE A 110 2.94 -16.16 8.25
C ILE A 110 2.33 -15.36 9.40
N VAL A 111 1.06 -14.96 9.28
CA VAL A 111 0.33 -14.25 10.33
C VAL A 111 0.31 -15.07 11.61
N SER A 112 -0.04 -16.36 11.54
CA SER A 112 -0.02 -17.26 12.70
C SER A 112 1.36 -17.31 13.36
N ALA A 113 2.43 -17.48 12.58
CA ALA A 113 3.79 -17.54 13.10
C ALA A 113 4.23 -16.25 13.80
N VAL A 114 3.81 -15.08 13.29
CA VAL A 114 4.12 -13.78 13.90
C VAL A 114 3.23 -13.52 15.12
N SER A 115 1.93 -13.81 15.04
CA SER A 115 0.97 -13.66 16.15
C SER A 115 1.31 -14.55 17.35
N SER A 116 1.85 -15.75 17.13
CA SER A 116 2.30 -16.65 18.20
C SER A 116 3.70 -16.33 18.74
N SER A 117 4.35 -15.27 18.24
CA SER A 117 5.67 -14.83 18.69
C SER A 117 5.59 -13.79 19.81
N SER A 118 6.74 -13.23 20.20
CA SER A 118 6.82 -12.10 21.13
C SER A 118 6.14 -10.83 20.63
N LEU A 119 5.73 -10.76 19.36
CA LEU A 119 5.03 -9.61 18.77
C LEU A 119 3.50 -9.69 18.92
N GLY A 120 2.95 -10.82 19.36
CA GLY A 120 1.52 -11.13 19.21
C GLY A 120 0.55 -10.05 19.69
N SER A 121 0.82 -9.41 20.83
CA SER A 121 -0.07 -8.39 21.40
C SER A 121 -0.05 -7.04 20.68
N ILE A 122 0.97 -6.78 19.86
CA ILE A 122 1.14 -5.52 19.14
C ILE A 122 1.16 -5.72 17.62
N PHE A 123 1.18 -6.96 17.12
CA PHE A 123 1.23 -7.26 15.69
C PHE A 123 -0.09 -6.89 15.02
N GLU A 124 -0.01 -6.06 13.98
CA GLU A 124 -1.17 -5.54 13.29
C GLU A 124 -1.32 -6.17 11.90
N SER A 125 -0.26 -6.16 11.09
CA SER A 125 -0.33 -6.63 9.71
C SER A 125 1.03 -6.94 9.12
N VAL A 126 1.01 -7.74 8.05
CA VAL A 126 2.16 -8.10 7.23
C VAL A 126 1.92 -7.64 5.79
N THR A 127 2.95 -7.10 5.15
CA THR A 127 3.00 -6.90 3.69
C THR A 127 4.25 -7.55 3.13
N TRP A 128 4.08 -8.58 2.33
CA TRP A 128 5.14 -9.30 1.63
C TRP A 128 5.30 -8.76 0.22
N ARG A 129 6.41 -8.05 -0.04
CA ARG A 129 6.80 -7.60 -1.37
C ARG A 129 7.55 -8.70 -2.10
N LEU A 130 6.95 -9.16 -3.18
CA LEU A 130 7.46 -10.21 -4.05
C LEU A 130 8.41 -9.63 -5.10
N THR A 131 8.09 -8.42 -5.56
CA THR A 131 8.92 -7.57 -6.43
C THR A 131 8.72 -6.11 -6.00
N PRO A 132 9.42 -5.12 -6.59
CA PRO A 132 9.11 -3.71 -6.36
C PRO A 132 7.69 -3.28 -6.76
N TYR A 133 6.98 -4.10 -7.54
CA TYR A 133 5.70 -3.76 -8.17
C TYR A 133 4.56 -4.73 -7.82
N HIS A 134 4.85 -5.80 -7.08
CA HIS A 134 3.86 -6.78 -6.66
C HIS A 134 4.06 -7.13 -5.19
N ALA A 135 3.02 -6.94 -4.39
CA ALA A 135 3.00 -7.29 -2.98
C ALA A 135 1.68 -7.97 -2.60
N VAL A 136 1.71 -8.72 -1.50
CA VAL A 136 0.53 -9.30 -0.87
C VAL A 136 0.52 -8.96 0.62
N ALA A 137 -0.64 -8.66 1.19
CA ALA A 137 -0.76 -8.22 2.57
C ALA A 137 -1.93 -8.91 3.29
N MET A 138 -1.83 -9.00 4.61
CA MET A 138 -2.87 -9.56 5.47
C MET A 138 -2.80 -8.89 6.84
N ASN A 139 -3.97 -8.60 7.41
CA ASN A 139 -4.08 -8.11 8.78
C ASN A 139 -4.16 -9.30 9.75
N ALA A 140 -3.68 -9.10 10.97
CA ALA A 140 -3.68 -10.14 11.99
C ALA A 140 -5.10 -10.50 12.49
N ASP A 141 -6.05 -9.56 12.40
CA ASP A 141 -7.43 -9.69 12.86
C ASP A 141 -8.38 -10.31 11.82
N ASP A 142 -8.02 -10.29 10.54
CA ASP A 142 -8.76 -10.94 9.45
C ASP A 142 -7.82 -11.78 8.57
N THR A 143 -7.84 -13.09 8.81
CA THR A 143 -7.12 -14.10 8.00
C THR A 143 -7.99 -14.74 6.93
N SER A 144 -9.26 -14.31 6.82
CA SER A 144 -10.19 -14.78 5.78
C SER A 144 -10.06 -14.01 4.47
N THR A 145 -9.31 -12.90 4.47
CA THR A 145 -8.99 -12.14 3.27
C THR A 145 -7.51 -11.78 3.20
N ALA A 146 -7.04 -11.49 1.99
CA ALA A 146 -5.72 -10.88 1.75
C ALA A 146 -5.87 -9.70 0.79
N VAL A 147 -4.87 -8.84 0.73
CA VAL A 147 -4.79 -7.75 -0.25
C VAL A 147 -3.66 -8.04 -1.21
N MET A 148 -3.92 -8.05 -2.52
CA MET A 148 -2.91 -8.05 -3.56
C MET A 148 -2.70 -6.61 -4.05
N LEU A 149 -1.44 -6.18 -4.14
CA LEU A 149 -1.05 -4.86 -4.62
C LEU A 149 -0.22 -5.02 -5.89
N LEU A 150 -0.66 -4.37 -6.97
CA LEU A 150 0.03 -4.35 -8.26
C LEU A 150 0.30 -2.91 -8.69
N ARG A 151 1.51 -2.62 -9.15
CA ARG A 151 1.92 -1.30 -9.59
C ARG A 151 2.22 -1.26 -11.07
N PHE A 152 1.69 -0.24 -11.74
CA PHE A 152 1.76 0.01 -13.17
C PHE A 152 2.37 1.39 -13.43
N ASP A 153 2.99 1.55 -14.59
CA ASP A 153 3.44 2.82 -15.14
C ASP A 153 2.43 3.37 -16.16
N LEU A 154 2.31 4.70 -16.22
CA LEU A 154 1.42 5.39 -17.13
C LEU A 154 2.02 6.76 -17.46
N ALA A 155 2.29 7.02 -18.74
CA ALA A 155 2.80 8.30 -19.21
C ALA A 155 1.66 9.13 -19.79
N ALA A 156 1.34 10.28 -19.19
CA ALA A 156 0.29 11.14 -19.71
C ALA A 156 0.60 12.64 -19.55
N ALA A 157 0.06 13.43 -20.47
CA ALA A 157 0.10 14.88 -20.44
C ALA A 157 -1.25 15.46 -19.97
N HIS A 158 -1.23 16.63 -19.36
CA HIS A 158 -2.43 17.34 -18.93
C HIS A 158 -2.19 18.83 -18.70
N ARG A 159 -3.29 19.55 -18.51
CA ARG A 159 -3.34 20.94 -18.04
C ARG A 159 -4.38 21.05 -16.94
N LEU A 160 -3.99 21.69 -15.83
CA LEU A 160 -4.95 22.06 -14.80
C LEU A 160 -5.55 23.41 -15.13
N HIS A 161 -6.87 23.46 -15.39
CA HIS A 161 -7.56 24.68 -15.80
C HIS A 161 -9.05 24.62 -15.44
N VAL A 162 -9.60 25.75 -14.99
CA VAL A 162 -11.02 25.94 -14.72
C VAL A 162 -11.56 26.99 -15.70
N PRO A 163 -12.44 26.60 -16.65
CA PRO A 163 -12.94 27.51 -17.69
C PRO A 163 -13.68 28.75 -17.18
N GLU A 164 -14.26 28.65 -15.98
CA GLU A 164 -15.03 29.74 -15.35
C GLU A 164 -14.15 30.81 -14.70
N LEU A 165 -12.85 30.55 -14.54
CA LEU A 165 -11.88 31.49 -13.98
C LEU A 165 -11.17 32.27 -15.09
N SER A 166 -10.76 33.51 -14.81
CA SER A 166 -9.89 34.28 -15.72
C SER A 166 -8.52 33.61 -15.88
N ASP A 167 -7.76 34.00 -16.90
CA ASP A 167 -6.40 33.50 -17.11
C ASP A 167 -5.48 33.83 -15.92
N GLU A 168 -5.62 35.03 -15.33
CA GLU A 168 -4.86 35.43 -14.14
C GLU A 168 -5.24 34.60 -12.91
N GLN A 169 -6.53 34.31 -12.73
CA GLN A 169 -7.01 33.46 -11.64
C GLN A 169 -6.51 32.02 -11.78
N ASN A 170 -6.56 31.47 -13.00
CA ASN A 170 -6.02 30.14 -13.31
C ASN A 170 -4.51 30.07 -13.09
N ALA A 171 -3.76 31.06 -13.58
CA ALA A 171 -2.32 31.14 -13.39
C ALA A 171 -1.94 31.28 -11.91
N ALA A 172 -2.71 32.05 -11.13
CA ALA A 172 -2.49 32.19 -9.70
C ALA A 172 -2.79 30.90 -8.92
N LEU A 173 -3.84 30.16 -9.31
CA LEU A 173 -4.28 28.94 -8.62
C LEU A 173 -3.38 27.73 -8.93
N PHE A 174 -3.08 27.49 -10.21
CA PHE A 174 -2.41 26.28 -10.67
C PHE A 174 -0.94 26.51 -11.04
N GLY A 175 -0.50 27.77 -11.16
CA GLY A 175 0.87 28.11 -11.49
C GLY A 175 1.35 27.43 -12.78
N ARG A 176 2.48 26.72 -12.69
CA ARG A 176 3.09 26.02 -13.83
C ARG A 176 2.19 24.91 -14.41
N CYS A 177 1.29 24.35 -13.61
CA CYS A 177 0.37 23.31 -14.06
C CYS A 177 -0.72 23.83 -15.02
N ASN A 178 -0.90 25.16 -15.12
CA ASN A 178 -1.82 25.80 -16.07
C ASN A 178 -1.17 26.20 -17.41
N ASN A 179 0.07 25.79 -17.69
CA ASN A 179 0.71 26.04 -19.00
C ASN A 179 -0.28 25.74 -20.16
N PRO A 180 -0.55 26.69 -21.07
CA PRO A 180 -1.49 26.49 -22.18
C PRO A 180 -1.22 25.26 -23.05
N SER A 181 0.05 24.87 -23.19
CA SER A 181 0.47 23.66 -23.93
C SER A 181 0.48 22.40 -23.06
N GLY A 182 0.06 22.50 -21.79
CA GLY A 182 0.13 21.42 -20.82
C GLY A 182 1.55 21.12 -20.32
N HIS A 183 1.65 20.00 -19.61
CA HIS A 183 2.87 19.32 -19.19
C HIS A 183 2.54 17.83 -19.02
N GLY A 184 3.48 16.98 -18.63
CA GLY A 184 3.18 15.56 -18.42
C GLY A 184 4.03 14.92 -17.33
N HIS A 185 3.63 13.71 -16.98
CA HIS A 185 4.25 12.91 -15.92
C HIS A 185 4.32 11.44 -16.30
N ASN A 186 5.29 10.76 -15.70
CA ASN A 186 5.33 9.31 -15.65
C ASN A 186 4.67 8.89 -14.34
N TYR A 187 3.35 8.76 -14.37
CA TYR A 187 2.57 8.35 -13.22
C TYR A 187 2.91 6.91 -12.85
N GLN A 188 2.84 6.60 -11.56
CA GLN A 188 2.74 5.23 -11.08
C GLN A 188 1.35 5.02 -10.49
N VAL A 189 0.71 3.90 -10.82
CA VAL A 189 -0.62 3.53 -10.34
C VAL A 189 -0.50 2.23 -9.56
N GLU A 190 -0.82 2.23 -8.27
CA GLU A 190 -0.91 1.03 -7.45
C GLU A 190 -2.37 0.67 -7.20
N VAL A 191 -2.75 -0.53 -7.57
CA VAL A 191 -4.09 -1.10 -7.40
C VAL A 191 -4.04 -2.07 -6.23
N ALA A 192 -4.80 -1.80 -5.17
CA ALA A 192 -4.92 -2.67 -4.00
C ALA A 192 -6.25 -3.42 -4.03
N VAL A 193 -6.21 -4.74 -4.17
CA VAL A 193 -7.38 -5.61 -4.35
C VAL A 193 -7.51 -6.57 -3.16
N ARG A 194 -8.63 -6.52 -2.46
CA ARG A 194 -8.97 -7.50 -1.41
C ARG A 194 -9.54 -8.74 -2.06
N ILE A 195 -8.91 -9.87 -1.80
CA ILE A 195 -9.31 -11.20 -2.26
C ILE A 195 -9.72 -12.04 -1.05
N PRO A 196 -10.78 -12.84 -1.17
CA PRO A 196 -11.17 -13.73 -0.10
C PRO A 196 -10.28 -14.99 -0.15
N LEU A 197 -10.03 -15.59 1.01
CA LEU A 197 -9.27 -16.82 1.19
C LEU A 197 -10.20 -17.90 1.73
N GLY A 198 -10.54 -18.86 0.87
CA GLY A 198 -11.37 -20.01 1.21
C GLY A 198 -11.01 -21.22 0.34
N PRO A 199 -11.33 -22.44 0.79
CA PRO A 199 -10.99 -23.67 0.07
C PRO A 199 -11.62 -23.72 -1.33
N GLU A 200 -12.81 -23.14 -1.50
CA GLU A 200 -13.53 -23.12 -2.78
C GLU A 200 -13.38 -21.80 -3.56
N GLN A 201 -12.60 -20.86 -3.04
CA GLN A 201 -12.47 -19.54 -3.65
C GLN A 201 -11.33 -19.51 -4.66
N VAL A 202 -11.65 -19.09 -5.88
CA VAL A 202 -10.67 -18.84 -6.93
C VAL A 202 -10.11 -17.44 -6.73
N CYS A 203 -8.89 -17.35 -6.22
CA CYS A 203 -8.17 -16.07 -6.16
C CYS A 203 -7.76 -15.64 -7.57
N PRO A 204 -8.00 -14.38 -7.98
CA PRO A 204 -7.48 -13.89 -9.25
C PRO A 204 -5.95 -13.98 -9.27
N THR A 205 -5.40 -14.46 -10.38
CA THR A 205 -3.95 -14.40 -10.60
C THR A 205 -3.52 -12.96 -10.88
N PRO A 206 -2.24 -12.59 -10.62
CA PRO A 206 -1.72 -11.29 -11.00
C PRO A 206 -1.96 -10.96 -12.48
N ALA A 207 -1.73 -11.92 -13.38
CA ALA A 207 -1.96 -11.74 -14.82
C ALA A 207 -3.42 -11.40 -15.17
N GLN A 208 -4.40 -11.99 -14.47
CA GLN A 208 -5.81 -11.67 -14.70
C GLN A 208 -6.16 -10.25 -14.24
N LEU A 209 -5.59 -9.79 -13.12
CA LEU A 209 -5.76 -8.41 -12.66
C LEU A 209 -5.03 -7.44 -13.58
N GLU A 210 -3.81 -7.76 -14.01
CA GLU A 210 -3.04 -6.98 -14.99
C GLU A 210 -3.82 -6.79 -16.29
N GLN A 211 -4.43 -7.85 -16.83
CA GLN A 211 -5.27 -7.75 -18.04
C GLN A 211 -6.47 -6.81 -17.86
N LEU A 212 -7.10 -6.85 -16.69
CA LEU A 212 -8.25 -5.99 -16.40
C LEU A 212 -7.81 -4.52 -16.26
N VAL A 213 -6.73 -4.27 -15.54
CA VAL A 213 -6.15 -2.92 -15.37
C VAL A 213 -5.62 -2.38 -16.69
N ASP A 214 -4.95 -3.20 -17.49
CA ASP A 214 -4.44 -2.82 -18.81
C ASP A 214 -5.59 -2.34 -19.70
N LYS A 215 -6.66 -3.14 -19.80
CA LYS A 215 -7.83 -2.82 -20.62
C LYS A 215 -8.55 -1.55 -20.17
N LEU A 216 -8.68 -1.32 -18.87
CA LEU A 216 -9.56 -0.28 -18.33
C LEU A 216 -8.83 1.01 -17.92
N ILE A 217 -7.53 0.94 -17.65
CA ILE A 217 -6.73 2.06 -17.15
C ILE A 217 -5.52 2.31 -18.05
N ILE A 218 -4.72 1.29 -18.40
CA ILE A 218 -3.48 1.57 -19.15
C ILE A 218 -3.81 1.96 -20.59
N GLN A 219 -4.50 1.13 -21.36
CA GLN A 219 -4.82 1.42 -22.76
C GLN A 219 -5.60 2.73 -22.97
N PRO A 220 -6.58 3.11 -22.11
CA PRO A 220 -7.34 4.34 -22.34
C PRO A 220 -6.59 5.62 -21.95
N PHE A 221 -5.59 5.56 -21.07
CA PHE A 221 -4.95 6.75 -20.48
C PHE A 221 -3.44 6.86 -20.72
N ASP A 222 -2.75 5.76 -21.06
CA ASP A 222 -1.32 5.77 -21.36
C ASP A 222 -1.00 6.39 -22.73
N HIS A 223 0.08 7.15 -22.79
CA HIS A 223 0.50 7.98 -23.92
C HIS A 223 -0.60 8.93 -24.43
N LYS A 224 -1.41 9.47 -23.52
CA LYS A 224 -2.51 10.40 -23.82
C LYS A 224 -2.27 11.80 -23.29
N HIS A 225 -2.90 12.79 -23.91
CA HIS A 225 -3.22 14.03 -23.24
C HIS A 225 -4.58 13.88 -22.53
N LEU A 226 -4.60 13.79 -21.20
CA LEU A 226 -5.78 13.50 -20.39
C LEU A 226 -6.97 14.41 -20.77
N ASN A 227 -6.76 15.73 -20.88
CA ASN A 227 -7.86 16.62 -21.24
C ASN A 227 -8.38 16.46 -22.67
N LEU A 228 -7.59 15.95 -23.61
CA LEU A 228 -7.96 15.97 -25.04
C LEU A 228 -8.40 14.60 -25.54
N ASP A 229 -7.80 13.54 -24.99
CA ASP A 229 -7.94 12.19 -25.51
C ASP A 229 -8.78 11.28 -24.61
N THR A 230 -9.20 11.74 -23.43
CA THR A 230 -10.02 10.94 -22.50
C THR A 230 -11.34 11.63 -22.21
N ARG A 231 -12.41 10.83 -22.11
CA ARG A 231 -13.76 11.33 -21.90
C ARG A 231 -13.92 11.91 -20.49
N GLU A 232 -13.24 11.30 -19.54
CA GLU A 232 -13.32 11.55 -18.10
C GLU A 232 -12.78 12.93 -17.74
N PHE A 233 -11.79 13.44 -18.49
CA PHE A 233 -11.14 14.72 -18.25
C PHE A 233 -11.34 15.74 -19.39
N ALA A 234 -12.21 15.42 -20.36
CA ALA A 234 -12.53 16.29 -21.48
C ALA A 234 -13.06 17.66 -21.03
N PRO A 235 -12.85 18.75 -21.80
CA PRO A 235 -13.53 20.02 -21.58
C PRO A 235 -15.04 19.83 -21.42
N GLY A 236 -15.61 20.40 -20.36
CA GLY A 236 -17.03 20.25 -20.04
C GLY A 236 -17.38 19.02 -19.19
N SER A 237 -16.43 18.12 -18.90
CA SER A 237 -16.63 17.02 -17.92
C SER A 237 -16.83 17.53 -16.49
N GLY A 238 -16.34 18.73 -16.18
CA GLY A 238 -16.26 19.26 -14.83
C GLY A 238 -15.17 18.61 -13.97
N VAL A 239 -14.33 17.74 -14.56
CA VAL A 239 -13.27 17.01 -13.83
C VAL A 239 -11.90 17.44 -14.35
N ASN A 240 -11.15 18.10 -13.47
CA ASN A 240 -9.78 18.50 -13.75
C ASN A 240 -8.82 17.31 -13.45
N PRO A 241 -7.85 16.95 -14.31
CA PRO A 241 -6.95 15.81 -14.09
C PRO A 241 -5.90 16.04 -12.99
N SER A 242 -6.30 16.53 -11.82
CA SER A 242 -5.43 16.52 -10.64
C SER A 242 -5.17 15.07 -10.19
N VAL A 243 -4.07 14.84 -9.46
CA VAL A 243 -3.72 13.49 -8.97
C VAL A 243 -4.84 12.86 -8.13
N GLU A 244 -5.60 13.66 -7.40
CA GLU A 244 -6.77 13.22 -6.62
C GLU A 244 -7.90 12.74 -7.52
N ASN A 245 -8.21 13.48 -8.58
CA ASN A 245 -9.25 13.09 -9.52
C ASN A 245 -8.82 11.90 -10.39
N ILE A 246 -7.54 11.78 -10.74
CA ILE A 246 -7.02 10.61 -11.45
C ILE A 246 -7.19 9.35 -10.59
N ALA A 247 -6.79 9.38 -9.31
CA ALA A 247 -6.98 8.25 -8.40
C ALA A 247 -8.46 7.87 -8.25
N ARG A 248 -9.35 8.86 -8.10
CA ARG A 248 -10.79 8.65 -8.00
C ARG A 248 -11.38 8.04 -9.28
N VAL A 249 -11.09 8.62 -10.45
CA VAL A 249 -11.59 8.14 -11.74
C VAL A 249 -11.14 6.71 -11.99
N PHE A 250 -9.86 6.38 -11.75
CA PHE A 250 -9.37 5.02 -11.92
C PHE A 250 -10.08 4.03 -10.98
N PHE A 251 -10.34 4.44 -9.74
CA PHE A 251 -11.03 3.58 -8.77
C PHE A 251 -12.47 3.31 -9.23
N GLU A 252 -13.20 4.37 -9.60
CA GLU A 252 -14.59 4.27 -10.08
C GLU A 252 -14.69 3.43 -11.36
N THR A 253 -13.72 3.55 -12.27
CA THR A 253 -13.64 2.76 -13.50
C THR A 253 -13.38 1.28 -13.23
N LEU A 254 -12.55 0.94 -12.24
CA LEU A 254 -12.13 -0.44 -12.00
C LEU A 254 -13.02 -1.20 -11.01
N ALA A 255 -13.61 -0.53 -10.02
CA ALA A 255 -14.27 -1.19 -8.89
C ALA A 255 -15.43 -2.12 -9.29
N GLY A 256 -16.32 -1.65 -10.19
CA GLY A 256 -17.45 -2.44 -10.69
C GLY A 256 -16.98 -3.64 -11.53
N PRO A 257 -16.23 -3.42 -12.63
CA PRO A 257 -15.73 -4.52 -13.47
C PRO A 257 -14.89 -5.56 -12.71
N LEU A 258 -14.14 -5.15 -11.69
CA LEU A 258 -13.39 -6.07 -10.83
C LEU A 258 -14.31 -6.99 -10.03
N ALA A 259 -15.34 -6.43 -9.39
CA ALA A 259 -16.30 -7.20 -8.61
C ALA A 259 -17.12 -8.15 -9.49
N ASP A 260 -17.45 -7.73 -10.71
CA ASP A 260 -18.16 -8.57 -11.68
C ASP A 260 -17.27 -9.72 -12.21
N ALA A 261 -15.98 -9.45 -12.42
CA ALA A 261 -15.04 -10.44 -12.95
C ALA A 261 -14.62 -11.49 -11.90
N PHE A 262 -14.54 -11.12 -10.62
CA PHE A 262 -14.01 -11.97 -9.56
C PHE A 262 -14.90 -11.97 -8.32
N SER A 263 -15.66 -13.05 -8.13
CA SER A 263 -16.61 -13.17 -7.03
C SER A 263 -15.93 -12.98 -5.65
N GLY A 264 -16.52 -12.13 -4.81
CA GLY A 264 -16.02 -11.81 -3.46
C GLY A 264 -14.75 -10.95 -3.43
N THR A 265 -14.25 -10.53 -4.59
CA THR A 265 -13.09 -9.64 -4.71
C THR A 265 -13.55 -8.18 -4.77
N HIS A 266 -12.84 -7.30 -4.07
CA HIS A 266 -13.18 -5.88 -4.01
C HIS A 266 -11.95 -5.00 -4.13
N LEU A 267 -12.07 -3.89 -4.85
CA LEU A 267 -11.04 -2.87 -4.91
C LEU A 267 -10.98 -2.15 -3.56
N VAL A 268 -9.81 -2.15 -2.92
CA VAL A 268 -9.57 -1.46 -1.64
C VAL A 268 -9.28 0.00 -1.90
N SER A 269 -8.31 0.26 -2.78
CA SER A 269 -7.90 1.61 -3.15
C SER A 269 -7.08 1.61 -4.42
N ILE A 270 -6.97 2.79 -5.02
CA ILE A 270 -5.97 3.13 -6.02
C ILE A 270 -5.10 4.24 -5.45
N THR A 271 -3.78 4.06 -5.53
CA THR A 271 -2.82 5.12 -5.26
C THR A 271 -2.15 5.56 -6.56
N VAL A 272 -2.17 6.85 -6.84
CA VAL A 272 -1.50 7.44 -8.00
C VAL A 272 -0.38 8.34 -7.52
N TRP A 273 0.84 8.08 -7.97
CA TRP A 273 1.99 8.96 -7.83
C TRP A 273 2.10 9.78 -9.10
N GLU A 274 1.96 11.09 -8.97
CA GLU A 274 2.30 12.03 -10.05
C GLU A 274 3.82 12.20 -10.14
N THR A 275 4.49 12.20 -8.98
CA THR A 275 5.95 12.19 -8.85
C THR A 275 6.38 11.31 -7.69
N ASP A 276 7.69 11.15 -7.48
CA ASP A 276 8.23 10.49 -6.29
C ASP A 276 7.83 11.15 -4.96
N ARG A 277 7.44 12.43 -5.01
CA ARG A 277 7.07 13.26 -3.84
C ARG A 277 5.56 13.53 -3.71
N THR A 278 4.79 13.34 -4.77
CA THR A 278 3.36 13.67 -4.82
C THR A 278 2.55 12.43 -5.18
N ARG A 279 1.65 12.03 -4.27
CA ARG A 279 0.70 10.94 -4.51
C ARG A 279 -0.63 11.19 -3.84
N CYS A 280 -1.68 10.57 -4.37
CA CYS A 280 -3.00 10.49 -3.75
C CYS A 280 -3.48 9.04 -3.71
N THR A 281 -4.17 8.65 -2.64
CA THR A 281 -4.85 7.35 -2.49
C THR A 281 -6.35 7.59 -2.39
N TYR A 282 -7.14 6.84 -3.15
CA TYR A 282 -8.60 6.89 -3.12
C TYR A 282 -9.23 5.48 -3.16
N PRO A 283 -10.24 5.19 -2.32
CA PRO A 283 -10.58 5.91 -1.10
C PRO A 283 -9.43 5.82 -0.08
N ALA A 284 -9.44 6.75 0.90
CA ALA A 284 -8.43 6.84 1.96
C ALA A 284 -8.73 5.92 3.15
#